data_AF-A0A7C4DZT5-F1
#
_entry.id   AF-A0A7C4DZT5-F1
#
_cell.length_a   1.000
_cell.length_b   1.000
_cell.length_c   1.000
_cell.angle_alpha   90.00
_cell.angle_beta   90.00
_cell.angle_gamma   90.00
#
_symmetry.space_group_name_H-M   'P 1'
#
loop_
_entity.id
_entity.type
_entity.pdbx_description
1 polymer ?
#
loop_
_entity_poly.entity_id
_entity_poly.type
_entity_poly.pdbx_seq_one_letter_code
_entity_poly.pdbx_strand_id
1 'polypeptide(L)'
;MDLEIASKMSKSIPETSIFVHDSYEEIKSKIEKAYCPPRIVKGNPVLEYAKYIIFRKMKSLYIHRPSKYGGDIEYWSYEELEKDYVEGRLHPADLKNAVAEALNQIIKPIREHFERDPHARRLYEFVKTQEITR
;
A
#
# COMPACT_ATOMS: atom_id res chain seq x y z
N MET A 1 -14.64 17.48 13.24
CA MET A 1 -13.51 18.09 12.50
C MET A 1 -12.26 17.54 13.15
N ASP A 2 -11.53 16.54 12.65
CA ASP A 2 -11.14 16.29 11.26
C ASP A 2 -10.53 14.88 11.06
N LEU A 3 -11.14 13.81 11.59
CA LEU A 3 -10.67 12.44 11.30
C LEU A 3 -10.80 12.07 9.81
N GLU A 4 -11.87 12.53 9.15
CA GLU A 4 -12.09 12.32 7.71
C GLU A 4 -11.19 13.18 6.82
N ILE A 5 -10.73 14.34 7.32
CA ILE A 5 -9.78 15.19 6.57
C ILE A 5 -8.35 14.67 6.77
N ALA A 6 -8.01 14.21 7.97
CA ALA A 6 -6.71 13.59 8.26
C ALA A 6 -6.52 12.21 7.60
N SER A 7 -7.61 11.47 7.35
CA SER A 7 -7.56 10.19 6.63
C SER A 7 -7.42 10.34 5.11
N LYS A 8 -7.64 11.56 4.58
CA LYS A 8 -7.51 11.83 3.15
C LYS A 8 -6.03 11.93 2.78
N MET A 9 -5.59 11.11 1.82
CA MET A 9 -4.27 11.25 1.19
C MET A 9 -4.12 12.68 0.66
N SER A 10 -3.16 13.42 1.22
CA SER A 10 -2.86 14.80 0.85
C SER A 10 -1.39 14.92 0.51
N LYS A 11 -1.11 15.56 -0.63
CA LYS A 11 0.28 15.87 -1.05
C LYS A 11 1.01 16.73 -0.02
N SER A 12 0.28 17.43 0.86
CA SER A 12 0.84 18.24 1.93
C SER A 12 1.46 17.44 3.07
N ILE A 13 1.15 16.13 3.19
CA ILE A 13 1.77 15.23 4.18
C ILE A 13 2.34 14.03 3.44
N PRO A 14 3.60 14.11 2.98
CA PRO A 14 4.23 13.05 2.17
C PRO A 14 4.25 11.67 2.85
N GLU A 15 4.25 11.63 4.18
CA GLU A 15 4.28 10.39 4.96
C GLU A 15 2.95 9.61 4.92
N THR A 16 1.82 10.25 4.63
CA THR A 16 0.49 9.59 4.59
C THR A 16 0.06 9.17 3.20
N SER A 17 0.89 9.44 2.18
CA SER A 17 0.57 9.18 0.77
C SER A 17 1.65 8.34 0.10
N ILE A 18 1.24 7.27 -0.58
CA ILE A 18 2.15 6.46 -1.40
C ILE A 18 2.20 7.07 -2.80
N PHE A 19 3.40 7.46 -3.24
CA PHE A 19 3.64 7.99 -4.57
C PHE A 19 4.07 6.89 -5.53
N VAL A 20 3.76 7.07 -6.81
CA VAL A 20 4.11 6.12 -7.89
C VAL A 20 5.62 5.99 -8.15
N HIS A 21 6.43 6.86 -7.53
CA HIS A 21 7.88 6.86 -7.64
C HIS A 21 8.58 6.54 -6.31
N ASP A 22 7.82 6.22 -5.26
CA ASP A 22 8.40 5.81 -3.98
C ASP A 22 9.20 4.52 -4.17
N SER A 23 10.38 4.46 -3.56
CA SER A 23 11.18 3.25 -3.44
C SER A 23 10.44 2.18 -2.61
N TYR A 24 10.91 0.94 -2.69
CA TYR A 24 10.32 -0.14 -1.89
C TYR A 24 10.37 0.16 -0.38
N GLU A 25 11.49 0.71 0.09
CA GLU A 25 11.69 1.06 1.49
C GLU A 25 10.73 2.15 1.96
N GLU A 26 10.47 3.15 1.12
CA GLU A 26 9.48 4.21 1.41
C GLU A 26 8.05 3.65 1.45
N ILE A 27 7.67 2.83 0.47
CA ILE A 27 6.35 2.17 0.45
C ILE A 27 6.16 1.34 1.73
N LYS A 28 7.17 0.53 2.08
CA LYS A 28 7.13 -0.33 3.27
C LYS A 28 7.00 0.51 4.54
N SER A 29 7.84 1.52 4.72
CA SER A 29 7.80 2.41 5.88
C SER A 29 6.44 3.13 6.03
N LYS A 30 5.87 3.60 4.92
CA LYS A 30 4.55 4.26 4.92
C LYS A 30 3.42 3.29 5.30
N ILE A 31 3.42 2.08 4.75
CA ILE A 31 2.44 1.04 5.09
C ILE A 31 2.61 0.54 6.53
N GLU A 32 3.84 0.40 7.01
CA GLU A 32 4.14 0.05 8.40
C GLU A 32 3.57 1.09 9.38
N LYS A 33 3.70 2.38 9.07
CA LYS A 33 3.11 3.48 9.86
C LYS A 33 1.60 3.63 9.68
N ALA A 34 1.01 3.06 8.64
CA ALA A 34 -0.41 3.22 8.35
C ALA A 34 -1.32 2.68 9.47
N TYR A 35 -2.47 3.30 9.65
CA TYR A 35 -3.49 2.83 10.58
C TYR A 35 -4.03 1.47 10.14
N CYS A 36 -3.89 0.45 11.00
CA CYS A 36 -4.38 -0.90 10.72
C CYS A 36 -4.73 -1.61 12.04
N PRO A 37 -5.79 -1.18 12.73
CA PRO A 37 -6.25 -1.81 13.96
C PRO A 37 -6.68 -3.27 13.72
N PRO A 38 -6.39 -4.21 14.64
CA PRO A 38 -6.79 -5.61 14.50
C PRO A 38 -8.32 -5.74 14.48
N ARG A 39 -8.84 -6.61 13.60
CA ARG A 39 -10.27 -6.94 13.45
C ARG A 39 -11.20 -5.78 13.08
N ILE A 40 -10.67 -4.60 12.80
CA ILE A 40 -11.45 -3.42 12.41
C ILE A 40 -11.21 -3.13 10.93
N VAL A 41 -12.29 -3.16 10.15
CA VAL A 41 -12.29 -2.91 8.69
C VAL A 41 -12.58 -1.46 8.37
N LYS A 42 -13.55 -0.86 9.06
CA LYS A 42 -14.01 0.50 8.78
C LYS A 42 -12.90 1.52 9.03
N GLY A 43 -12.53 2.27 8.00
CA GLY A 43 -11.48 3.29 8.06
C GLY A 43 -10.06 2.70 8.14
N ASN A 44 -9.86 1.44 7.74
CA ASN A 44 -8.55 0.81 7.67
C ASN A 44 -7.94 1.01 6.26
N PRO A 45 -7.01 1.97 6.08
CA PRO A 45 -6.41 2.25 4.77
C PRO A 45 -5.69 1.05 4.16
N VAL A 46 -5.14 0.14 4.98
CA VAL A 46 -4.44 -1.05 4.47
C VAL A 46 -5.40 -2.02 3.78
N LEU A 47 -6.59 -2.21 4.37
CA LEU A 47 -7.65 -3.02 3.74
C LEU A 47 -8.25 -2.31 2.52
N GLU A 48 -8.35 -0.98 2.54
CA GLU A 48 -8.78 -0.21 1.37
C GLU A 48 -7.81 -0.35 0.19
N TYR A 49 -6.49 -0.34 0.44
CA TYR A 49 -5.50 -0.63 -0.59
C TYR A 49 -5.65 -2.05 -1.14
N ALA A 50 -5.89 -3.03 -0.27
CA ALA A 50 -6.16 -4.40 -0.71
C ALA A 50 -7.39 -4.43 -1.64
N LYS A 51 -8.52 -3.87 -1.19
CA LYS A 51 -9.79 -3.85 -1.92
C LYS A 51 -9.74 -3.12 -3.25
N TYR A 52 -9.27 -1.87 -3.24
CA TYR A 52 -9.42 -0.96 -4.36
C TYR A 52 -8.22 -0.92 -5.30
N ILE A 53 -7.06 -1.45 -4.90
CA ILE A 53 -5.86 -1.46 -5.74
C ILE A 53 -5.43 -2.89 -6.03
N ILE A 54 -5.12 -3.67 -5.00
CA ILE A 54 -4.50 -5.00 -5.16
C ILE A 54 -5.46 -5.96 -5.84
N PHE A 55 -6.66 -6.21 -5.29
CA PHE A 55 -7.62 -7.14 -5.89
C PHE A 55 -8.21 -6.67 -7.23
N ARG A 56 -8.03 -5.40 -7.61
CA ARG A 56 -8.38 -4.91 -8.95
C ARG A 56 -7.28 -5.17 -9.98
N LYS A 57 -6.02 -5.23 -9.54
CA LYS A 57 -4.85 -5.35 -10.44
C LYS A 57 -4.29 -6.77 -10.48
N MET A 58 -4.37 -7.48 -9.36
CA MET A 58 -3.85 -8.84 -9.15
C MET A 58 -5.01 -9.80 -8.93
N LYS A 59 -4.81 -11.07 -9.27
CA LYS A 59 -5.83 -12.13 -9.09
C LYS A 59 -5.96 -12.58 -7.64
N SER A 60 -4.87 -12.52 -6.90
CA SER A 60 -4.76 -13.00 -5.52
C SER A 60 -3.77 -12.15 -4.74
N LEU A 61 -3.88 -12.20 -3.41
CA LEU A 61 -2.94 -11.61 -2.47
C LEU A 61 -2.29 -12.73 -1.65
N TYR A 62 -0.98 -12.89 -1.82
CA TYR A 62 -0.19 -13.85 -1.05
C TYR A 62 0.33 -13.22 0.24
N ILE A 63 0.17 -13.92 1.35
CA ILE A 63 0.65 -13.51 2.67
C ILE A 63 1.64 -14.57 3.16
N HIS A 64 2.92 -14.22 3.13
CA HIS A 64 3.97 -15.07 3.68
C HIS A 64 4.00 -14.93 5.21
N ARG A 65 3.81 -16.03 5.92
CA ARG A 65 3.89 -16.05 7.38
C ARG A 65 4.52 -17.37 7.87
N PRO A 66 5.39 -17.32 8.90
CA PRO A 66 5.99 -18.53 9.46
C PRO A 66 4.94 -19.58 9.84
N SER A 67 5.24 -20.87 9.66
CA SER A 67 4.30 -21.97 9.95
C SER A 67 3.74 -21.92 11.39
N LYS A 68 4.53 -21.43 12.34
CA LYS A 68 4.10 -21.20 13.75
C LYS A 68 2.94 -20.20 13.91
N TYR A 69 2.70 -19.34 12.92
CA TYR A 69 1.62 -18.34 12.91
C TYR A 69 0.53 -18.68 11.88
N GLY A 70 0.47 -19.95 11.45
CA GLY A 70 -0.57 -20.48 10.57
C GLY A 70 -0.15 -20.69 9.12
N GLY A 71 1.13 -20.48 8.78
CA GLY A 71 1.70 -20.79 7.46
C GLY A 71 1.17 -19.92 6.31
N ASP A 72 1.83 -19.96 5.16
CA ASP A 72 1.46 -19.10 4.04
C ASP A 72 -0.02 -19.22 3.64
N ILE A 73 -0.65 -18.08 3.34
CA ILE A 73 -2.03 -18.01 2.86
C ILE A 73 -2.07 -17.24 1.56
N GLU A 74 -2.93 -17.68 0.65
CA GLU A 74 -3.30 -16.92 -0.54
C GLU A 74 -4.80 -16.62 -0.52
N TYR A 75 -5.14 -15.33 -0.63
CA TYR A 75 -6.52 -14.85 -0.72
C TYR A 75 -6.88 -14.57 -2.16
N TRP A 76 -8.00 -15.11 -2.64
CA TRP A 76 -8.45 -14.96 -4.03
C TRP A 76 -9.53 -13.89 -4.20
N SER A 77 -10.09 -13.43 -3.08
CA SER A 77 -11.05 -12.34 -3.05
C SER A 77 -10.84 -11.45 -1.82
N TYR A 78 -11.32 -10.21 -1.92
CA TYR A 78 -11.27 -9.29 -0.80
C TYR A 78 -12.18 -9.75 0.34
N GLU A 79 -13.29 -10.40 0.01
CA GLU A 79 -14.25 -10.95 0.96
C GLU A 79 -13.63 -12.03 1.87
N GLU A 80 -12.79 -12.91 1.30
CA GLU A 80 -12.03 -13.90 2.08
C GLU A 80 -11.02 -13.23 3.03
N LEU A 81 -10.29 -12.23 2.52
CA LEU A 81 -9.33 -11.47 3.32
C LEU A 81 -10.02 -10.73 4.48
N GLU A 82 -11.13 -10.03 4.20
CA GLU A 82 -11.89 -9.27 5.19
C GLU A 82 -12.41 -10.19 6.29
N LYS A 83 -12.96 -11.34 5.91
CA LYS A 83 -13.48 -12.33 6.86
C LYS A 83 -12.39 -12.80 7.83
N ASP A 84 -11.25 -13.26 7.33
CA ASP A 84 -10.16 -13.75 8.17
C ASP A 84 -9.55 -12.64 9.05
N TYR A 85 -9.53 -11.40 8.56
CA TYR A 85 -9.07 -10.25 9.33
C TYR A 85 -10.01 -9.92 10.49
N VAL A 86 -11.33 -9.90 10.26
CA VAL A 86 -12.36 -9.67 11.29
C VAL A 86 -12.38 -10.78 12.33
N GLU A 87 -12.25 -12.03 11.89
CA GLU A 87 -12.14 -13.20 12.78
C GLU A 87 -10.81 -13.22 13.58
N GLY A 88 -9.83 -12.39 13.19
CA GLY A 88 -8.54 -12.30 13.85
C GLY A 88 -7.60 -13.46 13.52
N ARG A 89 -7.84 -14.17 12.41
CA ARG A 89 -6.96 -15.21 11.87
C ARG A 89 -5.77 -14.63 11.11
N LEU A 90 -5.89 -13.39 10.66
CA LEU A 90 -4.83 -12.62 10.02
C LEU A 90 -4.39 -11.47 10.93
N HIS A 91 -3.09 -11.39 11.20
CA HIS A 91 -2.52 -10.33 12.02
C HIS A 91 -2.26 -9.06 11.18
N PRO A 92 -2.45 -7.84 11.73
CA PRO A 92 -2.20 -6.60 11.00
C PRO A 92 -0.78 -6.46 10.42
N ALA A 93 0.23 -6.97 11.13
CA ALA A 93 1.61 -6.92 10.65
C ALA A 93 1.80 -7.74 9.36
N ASP A 94 1.20 -8.94 9.30
CA ASP A 94 1.29 -9.81 8.13
C ASP A 94 0.57 -9.18 6.93
N LEU A 95 -0.63 -8.62 7.18
CA LEU A 95 -1.38 -7.88 6.17
C LEU A 95 -0.58 -6.69 5.62
N LYS A 96 0.01 -5.87 6.51
CA LYS A 96 0.83 -4.72 6.10
C LYS A 96 2.00 -5.12 5.21
N ASN A 97 2.72 -6.17 5.59
CA ASN A 97 3.87 -6.65 4.80
C ASN A 97 3.42 -7.11 3.41
N ALA A 98 2.37 -7.93 3.34
CA ALA A 98 1.83 -8.41 2.07
C ALA A 98 1.34 -7.26 1.17
N VAL A 99 0.63 -6.28 1.75
CA VAL A 99 0.15 -5.10 1.00
C VAL A 99 1.33 -4.25 0.50
N ALA A 100 2.37 -4.04 1.30
CA ALA A 100 3.56 -3.30 0.88
C ALA A 100 4.27 -3.98 -0.30
N GLU A 101 4.40 -5.31 -0.26
CA GLU A 101 5.00 -6.08 -1.35
C GLU A 101 4.15 -6.04 -2.62
N ALA A 102 2.84 -6.24 -2.51
CA ALA A 102 1.92 -6.18 -3.65
C ALA A 102 1.91 -4.78 -4.28
N LEU A 103 1.84 -3.72 -3.49
CA LEU A 103 1.93 -2.34 -3.99
C LEU A 103 3.26 -2.09 -4.70
N ASN A 104 4.36 -2.59 -4.15
CA ASN A 104 5.67 -2.47 -4.79
C ASN A 104 5.71 -3.18 -6.15
N GLN A 105 5.10 -4.36 -6.28
CA GLN A 105 5.01 -5.05 -7.57
C GLN A 105 4.18 -4.27 -8.60
N ILE A 106 3.09 -3.64 -8.16
CA ILE A 106 2.23 -2.80 -9.02
C ILE A 106 2.96 -1.53 -9.46
N ILE A 107 3.75 -0.92 -8.57
CA ILE A 107 4.45 0.35 -8.81
C ILE A 107 5.78 0.15 -9.57
N LYS A 108 6.46 -0.98 -9.38
CA LYS A 108 7.75 -1.31 -10.02
C LYS A 108 7.82 -1.00 -11.52
N PRO A 109 6.89 -1.43 -12.39
CA PRO A 109 6.97 -1.13 -13.83
C PRO A 109 6.88 0.37 -14.13
N ILE A 110 6.21 1.15 -13.28
CA ILE A 110 6.13 2.61 -13.41
C ILE A 110 7.50 3.21 -13.11
N ARG A 111 8.15 2.79 -12.02
CA ARG A 111 9.52 3.27 -11.68
C ARG A 111 10.53 2.92 -12.75
N GLU A 112 10.51 1.67 -13.23
CA GLU A 112 11.42 1.22 -14.30
C GLU A 112 11.24 2.04 -15.58
N HIS A 113 10.02 2.50 -15.88
CA HIS A 113 9.78 3.39 -17.02
C HIS A 113 10.48 4.75 -16.85
N PHE A 114 10.39 5.38 -15.67
CA PHE A 114 11.08 6.64 -15.37
C PHE A 114 12.61 6.49 -15.31
N GLU A 115 13.12 5.30 -14.99
CA GLU A 115 14.56 5.05 -14.99
C GLU A 115 15.12 4.83 -16.40
N ARG A 116 14.38 4.13 -17.26
CA ARG A 116 14.84 3.75 -18.61
C ARG A 116 14.65 4.86 -19.64
N ASP A 117 13.63 5.70 -19.49
CA ASP A 117 13.34 6.79 -20.42
C ASP A 117 14.02 8.11 -19.95
N PRO A 118 15.08 8.59 -20.65
CA PRO A 118 15.78 9.82 -20.26
C PRO A 118 14.93 11.08 -20.37
N HIS A 119 13.87 11.06 -21.17
CA HIS A 119 12.90 12.17 -21.26
C HIS A 119 11.98 12.16 -20.04
N ALA A 120 11.44 10.99 -19.69
CA ALA A 120 10.60 10.83 -18.49
C ALA A 120 11.37 11.20 -17.21
N ARG A 121 12.64 10.77 -17.11
CA ARG A 121 13.52 11.13 -15.98
C ARG A 121 13.73 12.64 -15.85
N ARG A 122 14.07 13.31 -16.96
CA ARG A 122 14.26 14.77 -16.97
C ARG A 122 13.01 15.52 -16.58
N LEU A 123 11.85 15.08 -17.10
CA LEU A 123 10.56 15.66 -16.72
C LEU A 123 10.28 15.47 -15.23
N TYR A 124 10.56 14.29 -14.68
CA TYR A 124 10.39 14.01 -13.25
C TYR A 124 11.28 14.90 -12.37
N GLU A 125 12.58 15.01 -12.71
CA GLU A 125 13.52 15.88 -12.00
C GLU A 125 13.08 17.36 -12.07
N PHE A 126 12.60 17.80 -13.23
CA PHE A 126 12.05 19.15 -13.41
C PHE A 126 10.81 19.39 -12.55
N VAL A 127 9.86 18.45 -12.50
CA VAL A 127 8.63 18.60 -11.70
C VAL A 127 8.94 18.54 -10.20
N LYS A 128 9.90 17.74 -9.77
CA LYS A 128 10.30 17.60 -8.37
C LYS A 128 10.91 18.89 -7.81
N THR A 129 11.58 19.69 -8.64
CA THR A 129 12.16 20.98 -8.23
C THR A 129 11.17 22.13 -8.22
N GLN A 130 9.97 21.95 -8.79
CA GLN A 130 8.91 22.95 -8.67
C GLN A 130 8.30 22.87 -7.27
N GLU A 131 8.39 23.96 -6.51
CA GLU A 131 7.66 24.07 -5.25
C GLU A 131 6.16 24.01 -5.53
N ILE A 132 5.42 23.23 -4.73
CA ILE A 132 3.96 23.21 -4.76
C ILE A 132 3.49 24.56 -4.21
N THR A 133 3.37 25.55 -5.09
CA THR A 133 2.76 26.83 -4.73
C THR A 133 1.28 26.56 -4.44
N ARG A 134 0.85 26.91 -3.23
CA ARG A 134 -0.47 26.57 -2.69
C ARG A 134 -1.49 27.65 -2.98
#